data_AF-A0A7Z9PZT3-F1
#
_entry.id   AF-A0A7Z9PZT3-F1
#
_cell.length_a   1.000
_cell.length_b   1.000
_cell.length_c   1.000
_cell.angle_alpha   90.00
_cell.angle_beta   90.00
_cell.angle_gamma   90.00
#
_symmetry.space_group_name_H-M   'P 1'
#
loop_
_entity.id
_entity.type
_entity.pdbx_description
1 polymer ?
#
loop_
_entity_poly.entity_id
_entity_poly.type
_entity_poly.pdbx_seq_one_letter_code
_entity_poly.pdbx_strand_id
1 'polypeptide(L)'
;MFMPALLLRDFGWLGYLVFAIPNVLGAAAMGWVLTSRKQSEDFVSKHPQAIWWFSVTIAFHVFWILWVFEYLRMALPMTQNASYGLIAAFIAFWLVTKRSGYFKRMPQLSVVLWVLSFLVLVSTFVTPDLGPISDRFHDSHPSNAMGLFLIPLSTFGFLLCPYLDITFHHARQQLDTKQRGRIGFTIGFVIMFASMIVLTTRYAPMIIDALDNGTVANATQTPWIGAVLL
;
A
#
# COMPACT_ATOMS: atom_id res chain seq x y z
N MET A 1 -2.78 -2.39 -0.19
CA MET A 1 -1.70 -2.87 0.72
C MET A 1 -2.25 -4.02 1.57
N PHE A 2 -1.68 -5.23 1.50
CA PHE A 2 -2.32 -6.40 2.11
C PHE A 2 -1.85 -6.75 3.53
N MET A 3 -0.53 -6.60 3.78
CA MET A 3 0.07 -6.92 5.09
C MET A 3 -0.62 -6.24 6.29
N PRO A 4 -1.02 -4.96 6.24
CA PRO A 4 -1.72 -4.33 7.38
C PRO A 4 -3.03 -5.03 7.76
N ALA A 5 -3.76 -5.56 6.77
CA ALA A 5 -4.99 -6.30 7.01
C ALA A 5 -4.70 -7.60 7.76
N LEU A 6 -3.69 -8.37 7.32
CA LEU A 6 -3.26 -9.59 8.02
C LEU A 6 -2.81 -9.31 9.45
N LEU A 7 -2.05 -8.24 9.67
CA LEU A 7 -1.60 -7.88 11.03
C LEU A 7 -2.76 -7.48 11.93
N LEU A 8 -3.78 -6.83 11.37
CA LEU A 8 -5.01 -6.49 12.08
C LEU A 8 -5.81 -7.75 12.44
N ARG A 9 -5.82 -8.77 11.57
CA ARG A 9 -6.40 -10.09 11.86
C ARG A 9 -5.64 -10.82 12.98
N ASP A 10 -4.34 -10.96 12.81
CA ASP A 10 -3.55 -11.90 13.62
C ASP A 10 -3.11 -11.30 14.96
N PHE A 11 -2.94 -9.97 15.02
CA PHE A 11 -2.39 -9.25 16.17
C PHE A 11 -3.21 -8.03 16.60
N GLY A 12 -4.33 -7.74 15.93
CA GLY A 12 -5.17 -6.58 16.20
C GLY A 12 -4.45 -5.25 15.96
N TRP A 13 -4.90 -4.21 16.65
CA TRP A 13 -4.37 -2.85 16.51
C TRP A 13 -2.89 -2.74 16.89
N LEU A 14 -2.39 -3.54 17.83
CA LEU A 14 -0.98 -3.51 18.20
C LEU A 14 -0.06 -3.90 17.04
N GLY A 15 -0.32 -5.03 16.37
CA GLY A 15 0.47 -5.43 15.20
C GLY A 15 0.37 -4.42 14.06
N TYR A 16 -0.84 -3.91 13.82
CA TYR A 16 -1.09 -2.87 12.82
C TYR A 16 -0.25 -1.61 13.08
N LEU A 17 -0.23 -1.09 14.31
CA LEU A 17 0.51 0.14 14.66
C LEU A 17 2.03 -0.08 14.66
N VAL A 18 2.50 -1.24 15.11
CA VAL A 18 3.91 -1.64 15.06
C VAL A 18 4.44 -1.68 13.63
N PHE A 19 3.58 -2.01 12.66
CA PHE A 19 3.89 -1.89 11.25
C PHE A 19 3.75 -0.44 10.74
N ALA A 20 2.61 0.20 10.99
CA ALA A 20 2.23 1.44 10.32
C ALA A 20 3.14 2.62 10.71
N ILE A 21 3.46 2.74 12.00
CA ILE A 21 4.22 3.89 12.51
C ILE A 21 5.66 3.89 11.94
N PRO A 22 6.47 2.82 12.07
CA PRO A 22 7.81 2.83 11.52
C PRO A 22 7.82 2.89 9.99
N ASN A 23 6.81 2.33 9.30
CA ASN A 23 6.68 2.39 7.85
C ASN A 23 6.51 3.82 7.34
N VAL A 24 5.54 4.56 7.89
CA VAL A 24 5.31 5.97 7.54
C VAL A 24 6.51 6.83 7.91
N LEU A 25 7.04 6.67 9.12
CA LEU A 25 8.13 7.51 9.62
C LEU A 25 9.44 7.23 8.90
N GLY A 26 9.79 5.96 8.65
CA GLY A 26 11.01 5.58 7.94
C GLY A 26 11.02 6.13 6.52
N ALA A 27 9.92 5.97 5.81
CA ALA A 27 9.76 6.51 4.46
C ALA A 27 9.86 8.05 4.44
N ALA A 28 9.17 8.73 5.35
CA ALA A 28 9.26 10.19 5.47
C ALA A 28 10.68 10.67 5.85
N ALA A 29 11.36 9.95 6.74
CA ALA A 29 12.67 10.31 7.27
C ALA A 29 13.74 10.41 6.18
N MET A 30 13.64 9.63 5.09
CA MET A 30 14.61 9.70 4.00
C MET A 30 14.75 11.13 3.43
N GLY A 31 13.65 11.87 3.28
CA GLY A 31 13.67 13.26 2.80
C GLY A 31 14.32 14.26 3.78
N TRP A 32 14.44 13.87 5.05
CA TRP A 32 15.11 14.63 6.10
C TRP A 32 16.59 14.29 6.24
N VAL A 33 16.94 13.02 6.07
CA VAL A 33 18.30 12.49 6.18
C VAL A 33 19.11 12.77 4.92
N LEU A 34 18.59 12.46 3.73
CA LEU A 34 19.25 12.76 2.47
C LEU A 34 18.89 14.17 2.03
N THR A 35 19.80 15.12 2.25
CA THR A 35 19.50 16.55 2.09
C THR A 35 19.78 17.08 0.69
N SER A 36 20.48 16.33 -0.17
CA SER A 36 20.76 16.71 -1.55
C SER A 36 20.64 15.54 -2.51
N ARG A 37 20.45 15.86 -3.81
CA ARG A 37 20.51 14.89 -4.90
C ARG A 37 21.84 14.13 -4.90
N LYS A 38 22.96 14.85 -4.77
CA LYS A 38 24.30 14.27 -4.71
C LYS A 38 24.46 13.25 -3.58
N GLN A 39 23.94 13.54 -2.37
CA GLN A 39 23.99 12.57 -1.27
C GLN A 39 23.24 11.27 -1.59
N SER A 40 22.10 11.36 -2.29
CA SER A 40 21.36 10.19 -2.75
C SER A 40 22.15 9.39 -3.79
N GLU A 41 22.78 10.05 -4.78
CA GLU A 41 23.62 9.41 -5.79
C GLU A 41 24.88 8.77 -5.20
N ASP A 42 25.53 9.46 -4.26
CA ASP A 42 26.70 8.97 -3.52
C ASP A 42 26.33 7.73 -2.67
N PHE A 43 25.14 7.71 -2.06
CA PHE A 43 24.67 6.54 -1.31
C PHE A 43 24.48 5.33 -2.21
N VAL A 44 23.77 5.50 -3.34
CA VAL A 44 23.51 4.42 -4.31
C VAL A 44 24.81 3.86 -4.88
N SER A 45 25.78 4.72 -5.22
CA SER A 45 27.08 4.29 -5.75
C SER A 45 27.96 3.58 -4.72
N LYS A 46 27.83 3.90 -3.43
CA LYS A 46 28.59 3.25 -2.35
C LYS A 46 27.98 1.93 -1.88
N HIS A 47 26.67 1.74 -2.04
CA HIS A 47 25.96 0.56 -1.53
C HIS A 47 25.22 -0.26 -2.62
N PRO A 48 25.81 -0.51 -3.80
CA PRO A 48 25.10 -1.16 -4.91
C PRO A 48 24.66 -2.59 -4.60
N GLN A 49 25.49 -3.34 -3.85
CA GLN A 49 25.17 -4.72 -3.46
C GLN A 49 23.96 -4.79 -2.52
N ALA A 50 23.87 -3.88 -1.54
CA ALA A 50 22.76 -3.86 -0.59
C ALA A 50 21.43 -3.54 -1.30
N ILE A 51 21.45 -2.59 -2.23
CA ILE A 51 20.30 -2.23 -3.08
C ILE A 51 19.91 -3.41 -3.99
N TRP A 52 20.90 -4.12 -4.55
CA TRP A 52 20.64 -5.29 -5.39
C TRP A 52 19.99 -6.43 -4.60
N TRP A 53 20.50 -6.76 -3.41
CA TRP A 53 19.88 -7.78 -2.54
C TRP A 53 18.47 -7.39 -2.12
N PHE A 54 18.23 -6.11 -1.85
CA PHE A 54 16.89 -5.62 -1.54
C PHE A 54 15.91 -5.82 -2.71
N SER A 55 16.39 -5.84 -3.96
CA SER A 55 15.57 -6.07 -5.14
C SER A 55 15.00 -7.50 -5.22
N VAL A 56 15.46 -8.45 -4.40
CA VAL A 56 14.85 -9.79 -4.27
C VAL A 56 13.38 -9.71 -3.79
N THR A 57 12.97 -8.59 -3.18
CA THR A 57 11.57 -8.28 -2.86
C THR A 57 10.65 -8.33 -4.08
N ILE A 58 11.16 -8.15 -5.30
CA ILE A 58 10.39 -8.32 -6.54
C ILE A 58 9.82 -9.74 -6.65
N ALA A 59 10.57 -10.77 -6.23
CA ALA A 59 10.07 -12.15 -6.25
C ALA A 59 8.86 -12.32 -5.32
N PHE A 60 8.88 -11.70 -4.15
CA PHE A 60 7.74 -11.66 -3.24
C PHE A 60 6.55 -10.92 -3.88
N HIS A 61 6.78 -9.79 -4.55
CA HIS A 61 5.72 -9.07 -5.26
C HIS A 61 5.09 -9.90 -6.38
N VAL A 62 5.90 -10.62 -7.17
CA VAL A 62 5.40 -11.53 -8.22
C VAL A 62 4.56 -12.64 -7.59
N PHE A 63 5.07 -13.31 -6.55
CA PHE A 63 4.31 -14.31 -5.80
C PHE A 63 2.97 -13.75 -5.29
N TRP A 64 3.00 -12.56 -4.67
CA TRP A 64 1.81 -11.93 -4.11
C TRP A 64 0.78 -11.58 -5.18
N ILE A 65 1.20 -11.05 -6.34
CA ILE A 65 0.29 -10.74 -7.47
C ILE A 65 -0.38 -12.02 -7.96
N LEU A 66 0.38 -13.10 -8.15
CA LEU A 66 -0.15 -14.39 -8.61
C LEU A 66 -1.13 -14.97 -7.58
N TRP A 67 -0.79 -14.91 -6.30
CA TRP A 67 -1.62 -15.39 -5.21
C TRP A 67 -2.91 -14.59 -5.07
N VAL A 68 -2.85 -13.25 -5.11
CA VAL A 68 -4.05 -12.40 -5.08
C VAL A 68 -4.92 -12.64 -6.29
N PHE A 69 -4.35 -12.78 -7.49
CA PHE A 69 -5.15 -13.05 -8.69
C PHE A 69 -5.97 -14.34 -8.56
N GLU A 70 -5.36 -15.41 -8.04
CA GLU A 70 -6.07 -16.66 -7.78
C GLU A 70 -7.13 -16.50 -6.69
N TYR A 71 -6.80 -15.78 -5.61
CA TYR A 71 -7.75 -15.46 -4.56
C TYR A 71 -8.97 -14.69 -5.08
N LEU A 72 -8.79 -13.69 -5.93
CA LEU A 72 -9.89 -12.93 -6.52
C LEU A 72 -10.82 -13.80 -7.36
N ARG A 73 -10.27 -14.79 -8.05
CA ARG A 73 -11.05 -15.76 -8.82
C ARG A 73 -11.95 -16.62 -7.93
N MET A 74 -11.52 -16.89 -6.69
CA MET A 74 -12.27 -17.67 -5.71
C MET A 74 -13.27 -16.82 -4.92
N ALA A 75 -12.84 -15.65 -4.44
CA ALA A 75 -13.61 -14.79 -3.54
C ALA A 75 -14.71 -13.99 -4.25
N LEU A 76 -14.49 -13.62 -5.51
CA LEU A 76 -15.50 -12.99 -6.34
C LEU A 76 -16.08 -14.08 -7.25
N PRO A 77 -17.42 -14.21 -7.39
CA PRO A 77 -18.06 -15.18 -8.26
C PRO A 77 -17.90 -14.70 -9.71
N MET A 78 -16.66 -14.66 -10.17
CA MET A 78 -16.29 -14.14 -11.47
C MET A 78 -16.67 -15.16 -12.52
N THR A 79 -17.72 -14.83 -13.28
CA THR A 79 -17.97 -15.48 -14.57
C THR A 79 -16.72 -15.33 -15.46
N GLN A 80 -16.52 -16.20 -16.45
CA GLN A 80 -15.41 -16.06 -17.40
C GLN A 80 -15.35 -14.64 -18.00
N ASN A 81 -16.51 -14.00 -18.20
CA ASN A 81 -16.63 -12.62 -18.67
C ASN A 81 -16.03 -11.57 -17.71
N ALA A 82 -16.13 -11.78 -16.40
CA ALA A 82 -15.55 -10.89 -15.40
C ALA A 82 -14.00 -10.96 -15.39
N SER A 83 -13.43 -12.14 -15.66
CA SER A 83 -11.97 -12.29 -15.79
C SER A 83 -11.41 -11.52 -17.00
N TYR A 84 -12.13 -11.51 -18.14
CA TYR A 84 -11.79 -10.65 -19.28
C TYR A 84 -11.93 -9.17 -18.95
N GLY A 85 -12.91 -8.80 -18.10
CA GLY A 85 -13.08 -7.43 -17.60
C GLY A 85 -11.88 -6.94 -16.78
N LEU A 86 -11.34 -7.75 -15.88
CA LEU A 86 -10.13 -7.42 -15.11
C LEU A 86 -8.90 -7.25 -16.01
N ILE A 87 -8.71 -8.17 -16.97
CA ILE A 87 -7.61 -8.06 -17.94
C ILE A 87 -7.77 -6.78 -18.78
N ALA A 88 -9.00 -6.47 -19.23
CA ALA A 88 -9.27 -5.25 -19.97
C ALA A 88 -9.02 -3.98 -19.14
N ALA A 89 -9.41 -3.97 -17.86
CA ALA A 89 -9.14 -2.87 -16.93
C ALA A 89 -7.63 -2.69 -16.72
N PHE A 90 -6.88 -3.78 -16.54
CA PHE A 90 -5.42 -3.75 -16.43
C PHE A 90 -4.76 -3.20 -17.70
N ILE A 91 -5.18 -3.67 -18.87
CA ILE A 91 -4.69 -3.15 -20.17
C ILE A 91 -5.04 -1.67 -20.32
N ALA A 92 -6.26 -1.27 -19.99
CA ALA A 92 -6.68 0.13 -20.04
C ALA A 92 -5.84 1.01 -19.11
N PHE A 93 -5.60 0.57 -17.88
CA PHE A 93 -4.72 1.25 -16.94
C PHE A 93 -3.28 1.36 -17.46
N TRP A 94 -2.73 0.28 -18.03
CA TRP A 94 -1.42 0.27 -18.65
C TRP A 94 -1.32 1.23 -19.86
N LEU A 95 -2.35 1.30 -20.70
CA LEU A 95 -2.42 2.24 -21.82
C LEU A 95 -2.52 3.69 -21.33
N VAL A 96 -3.35 3.96 -20.32
CA VAL A 96 -3.50 5.30 -19.73
C VAL A 96 -2.19 5.76 -19.09
N THR A 97 -1.50 4.90 -18.34
CA THR A 97 -0.21 5.22 -17.71
C THR A 97 0.88 5.46 -18.76
N LYS A 98 0.99 4.61 -19.80
CA LYS A 98 1.91 4.84 -20.92
C LYS A 98 1.63 6.14 -21.65
N ARG A 99 0.37 6.41 -21.98
CA ARG A 99 -0.04 7.65 -22.66
C ARG A 99 0.26 8.87 -21.79
N SER A 100 -0.04 8.79 -20.49
CA SER A 100 0.25 9.86 -19.55
C SER A 100 1.76 10.14 -19.43
N GLY A 101 2.58 9.08 -19.40
CA GLY A 101 4.05 9.20 -19.49
C GLY A 101 4.51 9.90 -20.75
N TYR A 102 3.99 9.49 -21.91
CA TYR A 102 4.33 10.10 -23.20
C TYR A 102 4.01 11.62 -23.24
N PHE A 103 2.85 12.02 -22.72
CA PHE A 103 2.43 13.42 -22.68
C PHE A 103 2.92 14.20 -21.44
N LYS A 104 3.81 13.63 -20.62
CA LYS A 104 4.31 14.24 -19.36
C LYS A 104 3.19 14.64 -18.38
N ARG A 105 2.07 13.90 -18.39
CA ARG A 105 0.89 14.12 -17.52
C ARG A 105 0.86 13.20 -16.29
N MET A 106 1.98 12.53 -15.98
CA MET A 106 2.05 11.61 -14.84
C MET A 106 1.69 12.28 -13.50
N PRO A 107 2.14 13.52 -13.19
CA PRO A 107 1.75 14.17 -11.95
C PRO A 107 0.24 14.37 -11.83
N GLN A 108 -0.43 14.77 -12.91
CA GLN A 108 -1.89 14.95 -12.93
C GLN A 108 -2.61 13.62 -12.73
N LEU A 109 -2.14 12.55 -13.39
CA LEU A 109 -2.69 11.22 -13.20
C LEU A 109 -2.52 10.75 -11.75
N SER A 110 -1.35 10.96 -11.14
CA SER A 110 -1.10 10.63 -9.74
C SER A 110 -2.01 11.39 -8.78
N VAL A 111 -2.25 12.68 -9.01
CA VAL A 111 -3.19 13.48 -8.21
C VAL A 111 -4.61 12.95 -8.36
N VAL A 112 -5.06 12.67 -9.59
CA VAL A 112 -6.40 12.11 -9.85
C VAL A 112 -6.58 10.78 -9.13
N LEU A 113 -5.63 9.86 -9.29
CA LEU A 113 -5.69 8.55 -8.62
C LEU A 113 -5.71 8.69 -7.11
N TRP A 114 -4.87 9.56 -6.55
CA TRP A 114 -4.85 9.78 -5.10
C TRP A 114 -6.16 10.39 -4.59
N VAL A 115 -6.72 11.39 -5.28
CA VAL A 115 -8.02 11.97 -4.92
C VAL A 115 -9.11 10.90 -4.98
N LEU A 116 -9.13 10.05 -6.01
CA LEU A 116 -10.08 8.94 -6.09
C LEU A 116 -9.92 7.98 -4.93
N SER A 117 -8.70 7.55 -4.59
CA SER A 117 -8.44 6.69 -3.44
C SER A 117 -8.85 7.34 -2.11
N PHE A 118 -8.63 8.64 -1.97
CA PHE A 118 -9.04 9.39 -0.78
C PHE A 118 -10.57 9.53 -0.68
N LEU A 119 -11.25 9.76 -1.81
CA LEU A 119 -12.72 9.77 -1.86
C LEU A 119 -13.31 8.39 -1.52
N VAL A 120 -12.68 7.30 -1.97
CA VAL A 120 -13.03 5.93 -1.56
C VAL A 120 -12.87 5.76 -0.05
N LEU A 121 -11.77 6.25 0.53
CA LEU A 121 -11.59 6.23 1.98
C LEU A 121 -12.71 6.97 2.70
N VAL A 122 -12.99 8.22 2.32
CA VAL A 122 -14.05 9.03 2.95
C VAL A 122 -15.41 8.35 2.79
N SER A 123 -15.70 7.78 1.62
CA SER A 123 -16.98 7.11 1.39
C SER A 123 -17.17 5.84 2.24
N THR A 124 -16.07 5.16 2.64
CA THR A 124 -16.16 4.05 3.60
C THR A 124 -16.59 4.46 5.01
N PHE A 125 -16.44 5.74 5.38
CA PHE A 125 -16.88 6.25 6.69
C PHE A 125 -18.33 6.72 6.69
N VAL A 126 -18.87 7.12 5.54
CA VAL A 126 -20.25 7.59 5.41
C VAL A 126 -21.22 6.49 4.98
N THR A 127 -20.72 5.33 4.57
CA THR A 127 -21.53 4.16 4.21
C THR A 127 -22.02 3.45 5.48
N PRO A 128 -23.35 3.42 5.76
CA PRO A 128 -23.88 2.96 7.05
C PRO A 128 -23.50 1.52 7.43
N ASP A 129 -23.40 0.63 6.44
CA ASP A 129 -23.17 -0.79 6.69
C ASP A 129 -21.69 -1.12 7.02
N LEU A 130 -20.74 -0.28 6.59
CA LEU A 130 -19.31 -0.55 6.73
C LEU A 130 -18.77 -0.26 8.13
N GLY A 131 -19.36 0.70 8.86
CA GLY A 131 -19.00 1.00 10.26
C GLY A 131 -19.17 -0.22 11.17
N PRO A 132 -20.39 -0.76 11.29
CA PRO A 132 -20.67 -1.92 12.14
C PRO A 132 -19.87 -3.18 11.75
N ILE A 133 -19.57 -3.38 10.46
CA ILE A 133 -18.72 -4.50 10.00
C ILE A 133 -17.29 -4.34 10.53
N SER A 134 -16.73 -3.13 10.44
CA SER A 134 -15.41 -2.82 10.98
C SER A 134 -15.36 -3.04 12.49
N ASP A 135 -16.36 -2.55 13.22
CA ASP A 135 -16.39 -2.65 14.69
C ASP A 135 -16.44 -4.10 15.14
N ARG A 136 -17.34 -4.91 14.56
CA ARG A 136 -17.42 -6.36 14.84
C ARG A 136 -16.12 -7.09 14.54
N PHE A 137 -15.44 -6.71 13.46
CA PHE A 137 -14.17 -7.29 13.08
C PHE A 137 -13.07 -6.97 14.11
N HIS A 138 -13.05 -5.74 14.65
CA HIS A 138 -12.09 -5.36 15.69
C HIS A 138 -12.39 -6.05 17.02
N ASP A 139 -13.67 -6.24 17.36
CA ASP A 139 -14.08 -6.98 18.55
C ASP A 139 -13.71 -8.47 18.48
N SER A 140 -13.78 -9.08 17.28
CA SER A 140 -13.39 -10.47 17.07
C SER A 140 -11.88 -10.70 16.97
N HIS A 141 -11.10 -9.64 16.73
CA HIS A 141 -9.63 -9.68 16.64
C HIS A 141 -8.98 -8.71 17.64
N PRO A 142 -9.10 -8.99 18.96
CA PRO A 142 -8.54 -8.11 19.98
C PRO A 142 -7.02 -8.04 19.87
N SER A 143 -6.46 -6.94 20.37
CA SER A 143 -5.01 -6.72 20.32
C SER A 143 -4.25 -7.80 21.07
N ASN A 144 -3.26 -8.39 20.39
CA ASN A 144 -2.41 -9.42 20.96
C ASN A 144 -1.01 -8.85 21.23
N ALA A 145 -0.50 -9.04 22.45
CA ALA A 145 0.85 -8.62 22.84
C ALA A 145 1.95 -9.24 21.96
N MET A 146 1.68 -10.39 21.31
CA MET A 146 2.61 -10.99 20.35
C MET A 146 2.97 -10.05 19.20
N GLY A 147 2.09 -9.11 18.83
CA GLY A 147 2.38 -8.09 17.82
C GLY A 147 3.57 -7.19 18.20
N LEU A 148 3.87 -7.03 19.50
CA LEU A 148 5.01 -6.25 19.95
C LEU A 148 6.36 -6.91 19.61
N PHE A 149 6.41 -8.24 19.45
CA PHE A 149 7.63 -8.91 18.99
C PHE A 149 8.00 -8.56 17.54
N LEU A 150 7.08 -7.95 16.79
CA LEU A 150 7.37 -7.43 15.45
C LEU A 150 8.08 -6.08 15.48
N ILE A 151 8.22 -5.42 16.64
CA ILE A 151 8.83 -4.08 16.74
C ILE A 151 10.25 -4.06 16.17
N PRO A 152 11.18 -4.96 16.54
CA PRO A 152 12.52 -4.91 16.01
C PRO A 152 12.52 -5.09 14.49
N LEU A 153 11.82 -6.10 13.99
CA LEU A 153 11.76 -6.40 12.56
C LEU A 153 11.14 -5.25 11.75
N SER A 154 10.02 -4.71 12.23
CA SER A 154 9.30 -3.62 11.58
C SER A 154 10.11 -2.32 11.63
N THR A 155 10.73 -2.01 12.76
CA THR A 155 11.54 -0.80 12.92
C THR A 155 12.78 -0.85 12.04
N PHE A 156 13.59 -1.91 12.12
CA PHE A 156 14.77 -2.03 11.27
C PHE A 156 14.41 -2.13 9.79
N GLY A 157 13.43 -2.96 9.45
CA GLY A 157 12.98 -3.16 8.08
C GLY A 157 12.48 -1.86 7.45
N PHE A 158 11.56 -1.15 8.10
CA PHE A 158 10.97 0.06 7.53
C PHE A 158 11.83 1.32 7.64
N LEU A 159 12.74 1.40 8.60
CA LEU A 159 13.72 2.47 8.62
C LEU A 159 14.78 2.29 7.52
N LEU A 160 15.16 1.05 7.18
CA LEU A 160 16.20 0.78 6.17
C LEU A 160 15.66 0.67 4.74
N CYS A 161 14.46 0.11 4.56
CA CYS A 161 13.81 -0.09 3.26
C CYS A 161 13.90 1.15 2.33
N PRO A 162 13.55 2.37 2.77
CA PRO A 162 13.63 3.58 1.92
C PRO A 162 15.03 3.88 1.38
N TYR A 163 16.09 3.50 2.10
CA TYR A 163 17.48 3.71 1.69
C TYR A 163 18.01 2.57 0.81
N LEU A 164 17.39 1.40 0.87
CA LEU A 164 17.76 0.26 0.03
C LEU A 164 16.93 0.19 -1.25
N ASP A 165 15.80 0.90 -1.30
CA ASP A 165 14.92 0.97 -2.46
C ASP A 165 15.38 2.06 -3.45
N ILE A 166 15.72 1.64 -4.66
CA ILE A 166 16.17 2.55 -5.72
C ILE A 166 15.09 3.54 -6.17
N THR A 167 13.80 3.20 -6.01
CA THR A 167 12.68 4.06 -6.40
C THR A 167 12.56 5.28 -5.50
N PHE A 168 12.83 5.11 -4.21
CA PHE A 168 12.93 6.18 -3.22
C PHE A 168 14.10 7.11 -3.53
N HIS A 169 15.26 6.55 -3.88
CA HIS A 169 16.41 7.33 -4.32
C HIS A 169 16.13 8.12 -5.59
N HIS A 170 15.45 7.51 -6.57
CA HIS A 170 15.01 8.18 -7.80
C HIS A 170 14.05 9.34 -7.50
N ALA A 171 13.03 9.13 -6.67
CA ALA A 171 12.13 10.20 -6.23
C ALA A 171 12.90 11.31 -5.50
N ARG A 172 13.85 10.95 -4.64
CA ARG A 172 14.69 11.92 -3.95
C ARG A 172 15.56 12.73 -4.90
N GLN A 173 16.13 12.11 -5.93
CA GLN A 173 17.00 12.78 -6.92
C GLN A 173 16.23 13.74 -7.83
N GLN A 174 14.92 13.54 -8.01
CA GLN A 174 14.05 14.48 -8.72
C GLN A 174 13.64 15.70 -7.89
N LEU A 175 13.92 15.71 -6.58
CA LEU A 175 13.64 16.85 -5.71
C LEU A 175 14.91 17.68 -5.48
N ASP A 176 15.05 18.73 -6.29
CA ASP A 176 16.31 19.48 -6.44
C ASP A 176 16.81 20.14 -5.14
N THR A 177 15.89 20.54 -4.25
CA THR A 177 16.22 21.29 -3.03
C THR A 177 15.95 20.48 -1.77
N LYS A 178 16.70 20.78 -0.70
CA LYS A 178 16.48 20.20 0.64
C LYS A 178 15.05 20.39 1.12
N GLN A 179 14.47 21.57 0.90
CA GLN A 179 13.10 21.88 1.29
C GLN A 179 12.09 21.05 0.50
N ARG A 180 12.25 20.94 -0.84
CA ARG A 180 11.39 20.09 -1.68
C ARG A 180 11.48 18.62 -1.28
N GLY A 181 12.67 18.13 -0.96
CA GLY A 181 12.90 16.78 -0.42
C GLY A 181 12.10 16.53 0.86
N ARG A 182 12.23 17.41 1.86
CA ARG A 182 11.49 17.30 3.13
C ARG A 182 9.98 17.35 2.93
N ILE A 183 9.48 18.34 2.19
CA ILE A 183 8.05 18.53 1.97
C ILE A 183 7.48 17.35 1.17
N GLY A 184 8.12 16.98 0.06
CA GLY A 184 7.66 15.91 -0.81
C GLY A 184 7.55 14.57 -0.08
N PHE A 185 8.57 14.19 0.69
CA PHE A 185 8.55 12.96 1.46
C PHE A 185 7.60 13.03 2.67
N THR A 186 7.52 14.18 3.35
CA THR A 186 6.60 14.31 4.49
C THR A 186 5.15 14.24 4.02
N ILE A 187 4.75 15.02 3.01
CA ILE A 187 3.37 14.98 2.48
C ILE A 187 3.09 13.60 1.86
N GLY A 188 4.00 13.09 1.04
CA GLY A 188 3.84 11.81 0.36
C GLY A 188 3.64 10.64 1.34
N PHE A 189 4.42 10.59 2.42
CA PHE A 189 4.36 9.44 3.34
C PHE A 189 3.45 9.66 4.56
N VAL A 190 3.52 10.83 5.20
CA VAL A 190 2.75 11.10 6.42
C VAL A 190 1.28 11.39 6.12
N ILE A 191 0.96 11.95 4.96
CA ILE A 191 -0.43 12.26 4.59
C ILE A 191 -0.94 11.23 3.59
N MET A 192 -0.34 11.17 2.41
CA MET A 192 -0.90 10.37 1.32
C MET A 192 -0.81 8.88 1.62
N PHE A 193 0.37 8.35 1.93
CA PHE A 193 0.56 6.94 2.24
C PHE A 193 -0.12 6.53 3.55
N ALA A 194 -0.05 7.34 4.61
CA ALA A 194 -0.76 7.06 5.85
C ALA A 194 -2.28 6.94 5.61
N SER A 195 -2.88 7.78 4.75
CA SER A 195 -4.29 7.65 4.39
C SER A 195 -4.60 6.30 3.71
N MET A 196 -3.68 5.80 2.87
CA MET A 196 -3.81 4.48 2.25
C MET A 196 -3.65 3.34 3.27
N ILE A 197 -2.79 3.50 4.28
CA ILE A 197 -2.68 2.56 5.39
C ILE A 197 -3.98 2.56 6.22
N VAL A 198 -4.58 3.72 6.50
CA VAL A 198 -5.88 3.80 7.19
C VAL A 198 -6.98 3.14 6.38
N LEU A 199 -7.00 3.33 5.05
CA LEU A 199 -7.97 2.65 4.18
C LEU A 199 -7.96 1.12 4.38
N THR A 200 -6.81 0.53 4.69
CA THR A 200 -6.72 -0.92 4.93
C THR A 200 -7.54 -1.40 6.12
N THR A 201 -7.75 -0.59 7.15
CA THR A 201 -8.57 -1.00 8.32
C THR A 201 -10.03 -1.12 7.94
N ARG A 202 -10.46 -0.37 6.91
CA ARG A 202 -11.85 -0.31 6.45
C ARG A 202 -12.20 -1.49 5.56
N TYR A 203 -11.27 -1.92 4.72
CA TYR A 203 -11.51 -3.06 3.83
C TYR A 203 -11.01 -4.39 4.36
N ALA A 204 -10.16 -4.40 5.39
CA ALA A 204 -9.65 -5.62 6.00
C ALA A 204 -10.75 -6.64 6.33
N PRO A 205 -11.88 -6.28 6.95
CA PRO A 205 -12.94 -7.24 7.26
C PRO A 205 -13.46 -7.98 6.03
N MET A 206 -13.66 -7.27 4.91
CA MET A 206 -14.19 -7.83 3.68
C MET A 206 -13.21 -8.78 3.01
N ILE A 207 -11.91 -8.42 3.02
CA ILE A 207 -10.87 -9.25 2.44
C ILE A 207 -10.62 -10.49 3.29
N ILE A 208 -10.65 -10.36 4.61
CA ILE A 208 -10.35 -11.45 5.54
C ILE A 208 -11.50 -12.44 5.64
N ASP A 209 -12.74 -11.97 5.70
CA ASP A 209 -13.91 -12.85 5.70
C ASP A 209 -13.90 -13.77 4.47
N ALA A 210 -13.62 -13.20 3.30
CA ALA A 210 -13.52 -13.98 2.08
C ALA A 210 -12.28 -14.91 2.04
N LEU A 211 -11.21 -14.65 2.80
CA LEU A 211 -10.05 -15.55 2.94
C LEU A 211 -10.35 -16.72 3.88
N ASP A 212 -10.94 -16.43 5.04
CA ASP A 212 -11.10 -17.40 6.11
C ASP A 212 -12.34 -18.28 5.91
N ASN A 213 -13.42 -17.72 5.36
CA ASN A 213 -14.71 -18.40 5.23
C ASN A 213 -15.04 -18.82 3.80
N GLY A 214 -14.24 -18.42 2.81
CA GLY A 214 -14.51 -18.67 1.39
C GLY A 214 -15.87 -18.12 0.93
N THR A 215 -16.42 -17.16 1.68
CA THR A 215 -17.73 -16.58 1.45
C THR A 215 -17.68 -15.64 0.27
N VAL A 216 -18.61 -15.84 -0.66
CA VAL A 216 -18.84 -14.91 -1.77
C VAL A 216 -19.25 -13.57 -1.17
N ALA A 217 -18.45 -12.53 -1.42
CA ALA A 217 -18.75 -11.19 -0.93
C ALA A 217 -20.17 -10.76 -1.32
N ASN A 218 -20.94 -10.23 -0.37
CA ASN A 218 -22.30 -9.77 -0.64
C ASN A 218 -22.30 -8.65 -1.70
N ALA A 219 -23.40 -8.48 -2.43
CA ALA A 219 -23.51 -7.50 -3.52
C ALA A 219 -23.18 -6.05 -3.11
N THR A 220 -23.34 -5.71 -1.82
CA THR A 220 -22.97 -4.41 -1.25
C THR A 220 -21.47 -4.28 -0.92
N GLN A 221 -20.76 -5.40 -0.74
CA GLN A 221 -19.32 -5.48 -0.45
C GLN A 221 -18.48 -5.59 -1.73
N THR A 222 -19.01 -6.21 -2.78
CA THR A 222 -18.33 -6.42 -4.07
C THR A 222 -17.73 -5.14 -4.68
N PRO A 223 -18.44 -3.98 -4.69
CA PRO A 223 -17.88 -2.73 -5.23
C PRO A 223 -16.68 -2.23 -4.43
N TRP A 224 -16.68 -2.45 -3.10
CA TRP A 224 -15.60 -2.02 -2.21
C TRP A 224 -14.36 -2.91 -2.33
N ILE A 225 -14.55 -4.23 -2.46
CA ILE A 225 -13.46 -5.15 -2.76
C ILE A 225 -12.83 -4.76 -4.10
N GLY A 226 -13.64 -4.51 -5.14
CA GLY A 226 -13.14 -4.04 -6.44
C GLY A 226 -12.40 -2.69 -6.36
N ALA A 227 -12.93 -1.71 -5.62
CA ALA A 227 -12.33 -0.38 -5.47
C ALA A 227 -11.03 -0.37 -4.65
N VAL A 228 -10.79 -1.41 -3.85
CA VAL A 228 -9.58 -1.57 -3.02
C VAL A 228 -8.46 -2.29 -3.79
N LEU A 229 -8.83 -3.09 -4.78
CA LEU A 229 -7.91 -3.87 -5.60
C LEU A 229 -7.44 -3.14 -6.87
N LEU A 230 -8.17 -2.10 -7.29
CA LEU A 230 -7.83 -1.18 -8.37
C LEU A 230 -7.03 0.02 -7.84
#